data_AF-A0A7X6ZY33-F1
#
_entry.id   AF-A0A7X6ZY33-F1
#
_cell.length_a   1.000
_cell.length_b   1.000
_cell.length_c   1.000
_cell.angle_alpha   90.00
_cell.angle_beta   90.00
_cell.angle_gamma   90.00
#
_symmetry.space_group_name_H-M   'P 1'
#
loop_
_entity.id
_entity.type
_entity.pdbx_description
1 polymer ?
#
loop_
_entity_poly.entity_id
_entity_poly.type
_entity_poly.pdbx_seq_one_letter_code
_entity_poly.pdbx_strand_id
1 'polypeptide(L)'
;DKVDLILDGGSPSVGVESTVLDLTGPEIVLLRPGGCPVEEIERRTGEKVLLAGGAANRSPGTRYRHYAPLVPLLIAGEEGVRERVIAQKGRVAWVGMASPETFFGRGIVPGKYTIGFSTPENYARGLFSALRTLEASGAQIIAAEWPEEKGIGRALRDRLYRASREEDRNPPRATPRSS
;
A
#
# COMPACT_ATOMS: atom_id res chain seq x y z
N ASP A 1 21.86 16.57 -1.47
CA ASP A 1 22.00 15.13 -1.79
C ASP A 1 21.15 14.74 -2.97
N LYS A 2 21.77 14.69 -4.14
CA LYS A 2 21.20 14.09 -5.35
C LYS A 2 22.26 13.15 -5.89
N VAL A 3 21.84 11.92 -6.18
CA VAL A 3 22.68 10.83 -6.70
C VAL A 3 23.34 11.24 -8.03
N ASP A 4 24.53 10.69 -8.31
CA ASP A 4 25.33 11.03 -9.50
C ASP A 4 24.66 10.61 -10.82
N LEU A 5 23.75 9.62 -10.78
CA LEU A 5 23.07 9.10 -11.96
C LEU A 5 21.67 8.56 -11.61
N ILE A 6 20.70 8.83 -12.48
CA ILE A 6 19.37 8.21 -12.48
C ILE A 6 19.20 7.53 -13.84
N LEU A 7 18.97 6.22 -13.84
CA LEU A 7 18.59 5.48 -15.03
C LEU A 7 17.07 5.52 -15.18
N ASP A 8 16.58 6.18 -16.24
CA ASP A 8 15.15 6.21 -16.56
C ASP A 8 14.77 4.94 -17.35
N GLY A 9 14.22 3.95 -16.63
CA GLY A 9 13.67 2.72 -17.21
C GLY A 9 12.18 2.79 -17.52
N GLY A 10 11.56 3.97 -17.45
CA GLY A 10 10.11 4.12 -17.57
C GLY A 10 9.33 3.55 -16.37
N SER A 11 8.03 3.28 -16.58
CA SER A 11 7.15 2.79 -15.51
C SER A 11 7.43 1.32 -15.17
N PRO A 12 7.41 0.93 -13.88
CA PRO A 12 7.61 -0.46 -13.50
C PRO A 12 6.50 -1.35 -14.04
N SER A 13 6.84 -2.58 -14.42
CA SER A 13 5.88 -3.56 -14.95
C SER A 13 4.90 -4.10 -13.90
N VAL A 14 5.32 -4.16 -12.63
CA VAL A 14 4.51 -4.71 -11.52
C VAL A 14 4.18 -3.65 -10.46
N GLY A 15 5.11 -2.74 -10.20
CA GLY A 15 4.99 -1.59 -9.26
C GLY A 15 4.85 -1.93 -7.78
N VAL A 16 4.98 -3.20 -7.39
CA VAL A 16 5.30 -3.65 -6.03
C VAL A 16 6.61 -4.43 -6.02
N GLU A 17 7.27 -4.48 -4.86
CA GLU A 17 8.54 -5.19 -4.68
C GLU A 17 8.39 -6.70 -4.87
N SER A 18 9.52 -7.40 -4.96
CA SER A 18 9.56 -8.87 -5.06
C SER A 18 8.99 -9.56 -3.83
N THR A 19 8.36 -10.71 -4.07
CA THR A 19 7.94 -11.67 -3.05
C THR A 19 9.17 -12.26 -2.35
N VAL A 20 9.13 -12.38 -1.03
CA VAL A 20 10.24 -12.92 -0.22
C VAL A 20 9.74 -14.11 0.58
N LEU A 21 10.46 -15.23 0.46
CA LEU A 21 10.18 -16.49 1.14
C LEU A 21 11.34 -16.84 2.09
N ASP A 22 11.02 -17.45 3.23
CA ASP A 22 11.96 -18.19 4.06
C ASP A 22 11.89 -19.66 3.66
N LEU A 23 13.03 -20.22 3.30
CA LEU A 23 13.22 -21.62 2.90
C LEU A 23 14.26 -22.32 3.80
N THR A 24 14.57 -21.74 4.97
CA THR A 24 15.59 -22.28 5.89
C THR A 24 15.05 -23.45 6.72
N GLY A 25 13.73 -23.56 6.85
CA GLY A 25 13.04 -24.64 7.54
C GLY A 25 12.39 -25.65 6.57
N PRO A 26 11.67 -26.64 7.12
CA PRO A 26 10.95 -27.63 6.32
C PRO A 26 9.70 -27.09 5.63
N GLU A 27 9.28 -25.86 5.95
CA GLU A 27 8.08 -25.22 5.42
C GLU A 27 8.46 -23.97 4.65
N ILE A 28 7.73 -23.70 3.55
CA ILE A 28 7.86 -22.44 2.80
C ILE A 28 7.10 -21.35 3.54
N VAL A 29 7.78 -20.31 4.03
CA VAL A 29 7.13 -19.21 4.76
C VAL A 29 7.20 -17.91 3.96
N LEU A 30 6.06 -17.26 3.73
CA LEU A 30 5.98 -15.93 3.12
C LEU A 30 6.42 -14.87 4.13
N LEU A 31 7.57 -14.24 3.87
CA LEU A 31 8.08 -13.10 4.64
C LEU A 31 7.55 -11.77 4.12
N ARG A 32 7.40 -11.63 2.79
CA ARG A 32 6.84 -10.42 2.17
C ARG A 32 6.05 -10.76 0.92
N PRO A 33 4.77 -10.36 0.82
CA PRO A 33 4.04 -10.44 -0.42
C PRO A 33 4.57 -9.42 -1.43
N GLY A 34 4.65 -9.83 -2.69
CA GLY A 34 5.18 -9.02 -3.77
C GLY A 34 4.64 -9.43 -5.14
N GLY A 35 5.40 -9.12 -6.18
CA GLY A 35 4.99 -9.33 -7.57
C GLY A 35 4.70 -10.78 -7.99
N CYS A 36 5.14 -11.78 -7.22
CA CYS A 36 4.84 -13.19 -7.47
C CYS A 36 3.76 -13.68 -6.50
N PRO A 37 2.56 -14.03 -6.99
CA PRO A 37 1.48 -14.55 -6.16
C PRO A 37 1.83 -15.83 -5.41
N VAL A 38 1.28 -15.97 -4.20
CA VAL A 38 1.45 -17.20 -3.40
C VAL A 38 0.87 -18.40 -4.13
N GLU A 39 -0.26 -18.22 -4.79
CA GLU A 39 -0.96 -19.26 -5.55
C GLU A 39 -0.14 -19.76 -6.75
N GLU A 40 0.73 -18.91 -7.31
CA GLU A 40 1.67 -19.33 -8.36
C GLU A 40 2.84 -20.13 -7.77
N ILE A 41 3.35 -19.73 -6.60
CA ILE A 41 4.40 -20.45 -5.90
C ILE A 41 3.90 -21.85 -5.53
N GLU A 42 2.76 -21.96 -4.85
CA GLU A 42 2.15 -23.23 -4.44
C GLU A 42 1.89 -24.15 -5.65
N ARG A 43 1.41 -23.60 -6.76
CA ARG A 43 1.18 -24.38 -7.99
C ARG A 43 2.47 -24.95 -8.58
N ARG A 44 3.60 -24.23 -8.47
CA ARG A 44 4.88 -24.66 -9.04
C ARG A 44 5.64 -25.61 -8.12
N THR A 45 5.54 -25.43 -6.81
CA THR A 45 6.24 -26.28 -5.83
C THR A 45 5.44 -27.52 -5.45
N GLY A 46 4.11 -27.46 -5.53
CA GLY A 46 3.24 -28.48 -4.94
C GLY A 46 3.18 -28.42 -3.41
N GLU A 47 3.80 -27.40 -2.81
CA GLU A 47 3.87 -27.20 -1.37
C GLU A 47 3.05 -25.98 -0.95
N LYS A 48 2.43 -26.06 0.22
CA LYS A 48 1.68 -24.93 0.79
C LYS A 48 2.63 -23.86 1.31
N VAL A 49 2.32 -22.60 1.04
CA VAL A 49 3.07 -21.46 1.59
C VAL A 49 2.38 -20.99 2.87
N LEU A 50 3.12 -21.00 3.98
CA LEU A 50 2.67 -20.47 5.24
C LEU A 50 2.81 -18.95 5.28
N LEU A 51 1.83 -18.26 5.83
CA LEU A 51 1.93 -16.82 6.07
C LEU A 51 2.70 -16.62 7.38
N ALA A 52 3.73 -15.79 7.36
CA ALA A 52 4.37 -15.38 8.61
C ALA A 52 3.30 -14.73 9.51
N GLY A 53 3.08 -15.29 10.70
CA GLY A 53 2.34 -14.62 11.77
C GLY A 53 2.98 -13.25 12.02
N GLY A 54 2.14 -12.23 12.27
CA GLY A 54 2.53 -10.81 12.29
C GLY A 54 3.90 -10.50 12.88
N ALA A 55 4.58 -9.53 12.25
CA ALA A 55 5.87 -8.96 12.65
C ALA A 55 7.13 -9.84 12.48
N ALA A 56 7.21 -10.67 11.43
CA ALA A 56 8.49 -11.25 11.03
C ALA A 56 9.40 -10.19 10.38
N ASN A 57 10.19 -9.56 11.26
CA ASN A 57 11.21 -8.52 11.07
C ASN A 57 12.40 -8.93 10.16
N ARG A 58 12.21 -9.83 9.19
CA ARG A 58 13.28 -10.49 8.41
C ARG A 58 13.31 -10.19 6.91
N SER A 59 12.55 -9.19 6.43
CA SER A 59 12.66 -8.75 5.03
C SER A 59 13.27 -7.34 4.96
N PRO A 60 14.33 -7.12 4.14
CA PRO A 60 14.86 -5.77 3.89
C PRO A 60 13.75 -4.85 3.37
N GLY A 61 13.55 -3.70 4.02
CA GLY A 61 12.48 -2.74 3.68
C GLY A 61 11.56 -2.36 4.85
N THR A 62 11.81 -2.86 6.07
CA THR A 62 11.10 -2.49 7.30
C THR A 62 11.45 -1.10 7.84
N ARG A 63 12.26 -0.33 7.12
CA ARG A 63 12.68 1.03 7.51
C ARG A 63 12.14 2.08 6.54
N TYR A 64 11.15 2.81 7.07
CA TYR A 64 10.90 4.25 6.88
C TYR A 64 10.19 4.72 5.59
N ARG A 65 8.97 5.24 5.75
CA ARG A 65 8.26 6.25 4.91
C ARG A 65 8.03 5.99 3.42
N HIS A 66 8.68 5.03 2.77
CA HIS A 66 8.65 4.92 1.30
C HIS A 66 7.25 4.70 0.71
N TYR A 67 6.30 4.21 1.51
CA TYR A 67 4.95 3.88 1.07
C TYR A 67 3.89 4.89 1.51
N ALA A 68 4.13 5.63 2.61
CA ALA A 68 3.11 6.42 3.27
C ALA A 68 3.05 7.85 2.71
N PRO A 69 1.86 8.34 2.30
CA PRO A 69 1.66 9.76 2.07
C PRO A 69 1.80 10.53 3.39
N LEU A 70 2.18 11.80 3.31
CA LEU A 70 2.19 12.78 4.40
C LEU A 70 0.79 12.99 4.99
N VAL A 71 -0.24 12.91 4.16
CA VAL A 71 -1.65 13.09 4.56
C VAL A 71 -2.30 11.75 4.92
N PRO A 72 -3.20 11.66 5.93
CA PRO A 72 -3.91 10.43 6.34
C PRO A 72 -4.35 9.54 5.18
N LEU A 73 -3.89 8.28 5.17
CA LEU A 73 -4.40 7.24 4.29
C LEU A 73 -5.37 6.38 5.10
N LEU A 74 -6.64 6.36 4.72
CA LEU A 74 -7.69 5.59 5.40
C LEU A 74 -8.16 4.45 4.50
N ILE A 75 -8.44 3.30 5.09
CA ILE A 75 -8.95 2.14 4.35
C ILE A 75 -10.47 2.17 4.37
N ALA A 76 -11.09 2.17 3.19
CA ALA A 76 -12.53 2.18 3.05
C ALA A 76 -13.14 0.91 3.67
N GLY A 77 -14.20 1.09 4.46
CA GLY A 77 -14.87 0.01 5.18
C GLY A 77 -14.33 -0.25 6.59
N GLU A 78 -13.21 0.35 6.99
CA GLU A 78 -12.81 0.38 8.41
C GLU A 78 -13.77 1.26 9.22
N GLU A 79 -13.95 0.90 10.49
CA GLU A 79 -14.82 1.60 11.43
C GLU A 79 -14.40 3.08 11.57
N GLY A 80 -15.39 3.99 11.54
CA GLY A 80 -15.17 5.42 11.68
C GLY A 80 -14.57 6.14 10.45
N VAL A 81 -14.13 5.40 9.42
CA VAL A 81 -13.52 6.01 8.23
C VAL A 81 -14.53 6.85 7.46
N ARG A 82 -15.78 6.39 7.34
CA ARG A 82 -16.83 7.12 6.63
C ARG A 82 -17.10 8.48 7.28
N GLU A 83 -17.24 8.51 8.59
CA GLU A 83 -17.50 9.70 9.38
C GLU A 83 -16.34 10.69 9.26
N ARG A 84 -15.10 10.20 9.32
CA ARG A 84 -13.89 11.01 9.12
C ARG A 84 -13.82 11.61 7.72
N VAL A 85 -14.15 10.83 6.69
CA VAL A 85 -14.19 11.31 5.30
C VAL A 85 -15.24 12.40 5.13
N ILE A 86 -16.45 12.20 5.66
CA ILE A 86 -17.53 13.20 5.62
C ILE A 86 -17.13 14.48 6.37
N ALA A 87 -16.48 14.36 7.53
CA ALA A 87 -16.04 15.48 8.35
C ALA A 87 -15.01 16.39 7.64
N GLN A 88 -14.29 15.90 6.63
CA GLN A 88 -13.29 16.68 5.89
C GLN A 88 -13.85 17.56 4.77
N LYS A 89 -15.17 17.64 4.62
CA LYS A 89 -15.87 18.65 3.78
C LYS A 89 -15.28 18.76 2.36
N GLY A 90 -15.01 17.63 1.71
CA GLY A 90 -14.53 17.57 0.32
C GLY A 90 -13.02 17.75 0.12
N ARG A 91 -12.22 17.85 1.20
CA ARG A 91 -10.74 17.78 1.12
C ARG A 91 -10.22 16.34 1.19
N VAL A 92 -10.94 15.43 0.53
CA VAL A 92 -10.63 14.00 0.51
C VAL A 92 -10.36 13.58 -0.92
N ALA A 93 -9.31 12.78 -1.08
CA ALA A 93 -8.98 12.09 -2.32
C ALA A 93 -9.33 10.61 -2.22
N TRP A 94 -9.54 9.96 -3.37
CA TRP A 94 -9.84 8.54 -3.49
C TRP A 94 -8.87 7.83 -4.41
N VAL A 95 -8.48 6.61 -4.03
CA VAL A 95 -7.81 5.65 -4.90
C VAL A 95 -8.46 4.28 -4.77
N GLY A 96 -8.78 3.64 -5.90
CA GLY A 96 -9.46 2.34 -5.87
C GLY A 96 -9.84 1.82 -7.25
N MET A 97 -10.51 0.69 -7.30
CA MET A 97 -11.12 0.13 -8.51
C MET A 97 -12.59 0.50 -8.62
N ALA A 98 -13.32 0.40 -7.51
CA ALA A 98 -14.67 0.87 -7.35
C ALA A 98 -14.71 2.38 -7.09
N SER A 99 -15.87 2.96 -7.41
CA SER A 99 -16.17 4.37 -7.20
C SER A 99 -16.25 4.68 -5.70
N PRO A 100 -15.77 5.86 -5.22
CA PRO A 100 -15.90 6.25 -3.81
C PRO A 100 -17.35 6.31 -3.33
N GLU A 101 -18.30 6.52 -4.24
CA GLU A 101 -19.74 6.53 -3.97
C GLU A 101 -20.25 5.20 -3.41
N THR A 102 -19.60 4.08 -3.77
CA THR A 102 -19.91 2.74 -3.23
C THR A 102 -19.66 2.68 -1.71
N PHE A 103 -18.72 3.47 -1.21
CA PHE A 103 -18.28 3.43 0.20
C PHE A 103 -18.84 4.59 1.01
N PHE A 104 -18.95 5.78 0.41
CA PHE A 104 -19.25 7.01 1.14
C PHE A 104 -20.57 7.67 0.71
N GLY A 105 -21.07 7.37 -0.48
CA GLY A 105 -22.21 8.02 -1.12
C GLY A 105 -21.82 9.14 -2.08
N ARG A 106 -22.79 9.59 -2.90
CA ARG A 106 -22.58 10.60 -3.95
C ARG A 106 -22.16 11.95 -3.39
N GLY A 107 -21.18 12.58 -4.05
CA GLY A 107 -20.75 13.95 -3.75
C GLY A 107 -19.90 14.12 -2.50
N ILE A 108 -19.57 13.04 -1.77
CA ILE A 108 -18.71 13.10 -0.60
C ILE A 108 -17.23 13.30 -1.00
N VAL A 109 -16.78 12.55 -1.99
CA VAL A 109 -15.44 12.71 -2.58
C VAL A 109 -15.57 13.42 -3.93
N PRO A 110 -14.91 14.56 -4.14
CA PRO A 110 -14.94 15.23 -5.44
C PRO A 110 -14.27 14.38 -6.52
N GLY A 111 -14.96 14.15 -7.65
CA GLY A 111 -14.44 13.30 -8.73
C GLY A 111 -13.07 13.72 -9.29
N LYS A 112 -12.70 15.01 -9.21
CA LYS A 112 -11.37 15.50 -9.60
C LYS A 112 -10.22 15.00 -8.72
N TYR A 113 -10.52 14.41 -7.56
CA TYR A 113 -9.55 13.85 -6.62
C TYR A 113 -9.66 12.33 -6.54
N THR A 114 -10.16 11.70 -7.61
CA THR A 114 -10.39 10.25 -7.70
C THR A 114 -9.44 9.67 -8.74
N ILE A 115 -8.62 8.69 -8.35
CA ILE A 115 -7.84 7.86 -9.29
C ILE A 115 -8.39 6.44 -9.25
N GLY A 116 -8.90 5.99 -10.40
CA GLY A 116 -9.49 4.67 -10.59
C GLY A 116 -8.56 3.69 -11.32
N PHE A 117 -8.65 2.41 -10.99
CA PHE A 117 -7.97 1.32 -11.69
C PHE A 117 -8.94 0.24 -12.15
N SER A 118 -8.65 -0.42 -13.27
CA SER A 118 -9.52 -1.46 -13.83
C SER A 118 -9.21 -2.87 -13.32
N THR A 119 -8.00 -3.11 -12.81
CA THR A 119 -7.59 -4.43 -12.30
C THR A 119 -6.68 -4.29 -11.07
N PRO A 120 -6.58 -5.33 -10.22
CA PRO A 120 -5.65 -5.35 -9.09
C PRO A 120 -4.19 -5.12 -9.50
N GLU A 121 -3.76 -5.60 -10.66
CA GLU A 121 -2.40 -5.44 -11.19
C GLU A 121 -2.13 -3.98 -11.55
N ASN A 122 -3.09 -3.33 -12.21
CA ASN A 122 -2.98 -1.91 -12.54
C ASN A 122 -2.98 -1.05 -11.28
N TYR A 123 -3.76 -1.44 -10.27
CA TYR A 123 -3.79 -0.76 -8.99
C TYR A 123 -2.46 -0.93 -8.24
N ALA A 124 -1.93 -2.15 -8.13
CA ALA A 124 -0.60 -2.39 -7.55
C ALA A 124 0.50 -1.60 -8.26
N ARG A 125 0.46 -1.57 -9.61
CA ARG A 125 1.41 -0.84 -10.44
C ARG A 125 1.34 0.67 -10.26
N GLY A 126 0.12 1.20 -10.14
CA GLY A 126 -0.15 2.63 -10.09
C GLY A 126 -0.19 3.23 -8.68
N LEU A 127 -0.26 2.41 -7.62
CA LEU A 127 -0.56 2.84 -6.25
C LEU A 127 0.31 4.03 -5.82
N PHE A 128 1.64 3.89 -5.85
CA PHE A 128 2.52 4.94 -5.33
C PHE A 128 2.49 6.22 -6.16
N SER A 129 2.28 6.10 -7.47
CA SER A 129 2.09 7.26 -8.33
C SER A 129 0.77 7.98 -8.01
N ALA A 130 -0.30 7.20 -7.80
CA ALA A 130 -1.60 7.74 -7.41
C ALA A 130 -1.53 8.44 -6.05
N LEU A 131 -0.91 7.82 -5.04
CA LEU A 131 -0.76 8.42 -3.71
C LEU A 131 -0.03 9.77 -3.77
N ARG A 132 1.10 9.85 -4.51
CA ARG A 132 1.84 11.11 -4.72
C ARG A 132 1.01 12.16 -5.46
N THR A 133 0.28 11.75 -6.49
CA THR A 133 -0.56 12.63 -7.30
C THR A 133 -1.72 13.21 -6.47
N LEU A 134 -2.38 12.37 -5.68
CA LEU A 134 -3.49 12.76 -4.80
C LEU A 134 -3.02 13.65 -3.65
N GLU A 135 -1.85 13.37 -3.08
CA GLU A 135 -1.23 14.26 -2.09
C GLU A 135 -0.95 15.64 -2.66
N ALA A 136 -0.35 15.71 -3.87
CA ALA A 136 -0.05 16.96 -4.55
C ALA A 136 -1.31 17.76 -4.95
N SER A 137 -2.50 17.13 -4.96
CA SER A 137 -3.77 17.81 -5.22
C SER A 137 -4.25 18.71 -4.07
N GLY A 138 -3.59 18.65 -2.90
CA GLY A 138 -3.96 19.40 -1.70
C GLY A 138 -5.04 18.72 -0.85
N ALA A 139 -5.33 17.44 -1.10
CA ALA A 139 -6.19 16.63 -0.24
C ALA A 139 -5.60 16.54 1.18
N GLN A 140 -6.44 16.60 2.20
CA GLN A 140 -6.01 16.44 3.60
C GLN A 140 -6.11 15.00 4.08
N ILE A 141 -6.87 14.17 3.36
CA ILE A 141 -6.98 12.72 3.58
C ILE A 141 -7.05 12.06 2.21
N ILE A 142 -6.41 10.91 2.07
CA ILE A 142 -6.61 9.95 0.99
C ILE A 142 -7.40 8.78 1.59
N ALA A 143 -8.50 8.39 0.95
CA ALA A 143 -9.19 7.14 1.22
C ALA A 143 -8.87 6.13 0.12
N ALA A 144 -8.62 4.88 0.49
CA ALA A 144 -8.28 3.81 -0.44
C ALA A 144 -9.25 2.65 -0.33
N GLU A 145 -9.61 2.08 -1.48
CA GLU A 145 -10.30 0.79 -1.50
C GLU A 145 -9.40 -0.33 -0.96
N TRP A 146 -9.98 -1.20 -0.14
CA TRP A 146 -9.35 -2.44 0.32
C TRP A 146 -9.62 -3.56 -0.70
N PRO A 147 -8.62 -3.98 -1.51
CA PRO A 147 -8.81 -4.98 -2.57
C PRO A 147 -9.01 -6.39 -1.99
N GLU A 148 -9.31 -7.40 -2.79
CA GLU A 148 -9.31 -8.80 -2.34
C GLU A 148 -7.90 -9.30 -1.93
N GLU A 149 -7.83 -10.23 -0.99
CA GLU A 149 -6.56 -10.83 -0.52
C GLU A 149 -6.14 -12.05 -1.33
N LYS A 150 -6.08 -11.88 -2.64
CA LYS A 150 -5.75 -12.94 -3.60
C LYS A 150 -4.81 -12.40 -4.68
N GLY A 151 -3.92 -13.24 -5.19
CA GLY A 151 -3.00 -12.84 -6.25
C GLY A 151 -2.14 -11.65 -5.85
N ILE A 152 -2.04 -10.65 -6.73
CA ILE A 152 -1.34 -9.38 -6.45
C ILE A 152 -2.03 -8.55 -5.36
N GLY A 153 -3.32 -8.80 -5.10
CA GLY A 153 -4.10 -8.11 -4.07
C GLY A 153 -3.52 -8.28 -2.66
N ARG A 154 -2.86 -9.40 -2.36
CA ARG A 154 -2.16 -9.59 -1.08
C ARG A 154 -0.97 -8.65 -0.92
N ALA A 155 -0.20 -8.41 -1.98
CA ALA A 155 0.88 -7.43 -1.97
C ALA A 155 0.34 -6.00 -1.85
N LEU A 156 -0.73 -5.69 -2.61
CA LEU A 156 -1.39 -4.40 -2.55
C LEU A 156 -1.95 -4.08 -1.15
N ARG A 157 -2.62 -5.05 -0.50
CA ARG A 157 -3.07 -4.92 0.90
C ARG A 157 -1.91 -4.63 1.86
N ASP A 158 -0.80 -5.34 1.75
CA ASP A 158 0.36 -5.08 2.62
C ASP A 158 0.88 -3.64 2.44
N ARG A 159 0.95 -3.12 1.20
CA ARG A 159 1.40 -1.73 0.96
C ARG A 159 0.40 -0.71 1.46
N LEU A 160 -0.90 -0.92 1.24
CA LEU A 160 -1.96 -0.06 1.77
C LEU A 160 -1.97 -0.05 3.31
N TYR A 161 -1.80 -1.22 3.94
CA TYR A 161 -1.74 -1.37 5.39
C TYR A 161 -0.55 -0.64 5.98
N ARG A 162 0.65 -0.78 5.40
CA ARG A 162 1.84 -0.04 5.86
C ARG A 162 1.64 1.46 5.67
N ALA A 163 1.20 1.88 4.50
CA ALA A 163 0.98 3.29 4.18
C ALA A 163 -0.09 3.98 5.07
N SER A 164 -1.04 3.23 5.64
CA SER A 164 -2.09 3.76 6.53
C SER A 164 -1.65 3.92 7.99
N ARG A 165 -0.55 3.29 8.42
CA ARG A 165 -0.11 3.31 9.83
C ARG A 165 0.67 4.60 10.16
N GLU A 166 0.43 5.15 11.35
CA GLU A 166 0.99 6.44 11.76
C GLU A 166 2.51 6.42 12.00
N GLU A 167 3.06 5.28 12.42
CA GLU A 167 4.50 5.10 12.64
C GLU A 167 5.32 5.28 11.34
N ASP A 168 4.71 4.97 10.19
CA ASP A 168 5.32 5.16 8.88
C ASP A 168 5.31 6.63 8.41
N ARG A 169 4.64 7.55 9.12
CA ARG A 169 4.58 8.98 8.79
C ARG A 169 5.62 9.82 9.50
N ASN A 170 6.00 9.41 10.71
CA ASN A 170 6.89 10.18 11.56
C ASN A 170 7.84 9.21 12.32
N PRO A 171 9.04 8.91 11.80
CA PRO A 171 9.97 8.06 12.53
C PRO A 171 10.29 8.71 13.89
N PRO A 172 10.42 7.92 14.97
CA PRO A 172 10.83 8.46 16.26
C PRO A 172 12.16 9.22 16.07
N ARG A 173 12.19 10.49 16.51
CA ARG A 173 13.44 11.25 16.55
C ARG A 173 14.45 10.42 17.32
N ALA A 174 15.59 10.12 16.69
CA ALA A 174 16.70 9.46 17.36
C ALA A 174 16.99 10.21 18.66
N THR A 175 16.84 9.54 19.79
CA THR A 175 17.30 10.05 21.08
C THR A 175 18.80 10.31 20.96
N PRO A 176 19.30 11.50 21.32
CA PRO A 176 20.73 11.72 21.33
C PRO A 176 21.31 10.75 22.35
N ARG A 177 22.25 9.90 21.91
CA ARG A 177 23.06 9.09 22.82
C ARG A 177 23.79 10.07 23.73
N SER A 178 23.39 10.11 25.00
CA SER A 178 24.16 10.76 26.06
C SER A 178 25.53 10.08 26.11
N SER A 179 26.56 10.91 25.98
CA SER A 179 27.98 10.55 26.17
C SER A 179 28.25 10.22 27.63
#